data_AF-A0A0E0MD03-F1
#
_entry.id   AF-A0A0E0MD03-F1
#
_cell.length_a   1.000
_cell.length_b   1.000
_cell.length_c   1.000
_cell.angle_alpha   90.00
_cell.angle_beta   90.00
_cell.angle_gamma   90.00
#
_symmetry.space_group_name_H-M   'P 1'
#
loop_
_entity.id
_entity.type
_entity.pdbx_description
1 polymer ?
#
loop_
_entity_poly.entity_id
_entity_poly.type
_entity_poly.pdbx_seq_one_letter_code
_entity_poly.pdbx_strand_id
1 'polypeptide(L)'
;MDAMIDATELWSFDAYAKARLPRVLPEFPTVGMDISHHIIFVVRHPRRHKDDSDITSLIKVDTRRKTLLSVFRYYEKQHQDGHPAAKLTTREN
;
A
#
# COMPACT_ATOMS: atom_id res chain seq x y z
N MET A 1 -23.21 -7.56 6.85
CA MET A 1 -22.27 -6.56 7.39
C MET A 1 -21.41 -6.14 6.22
N ASP A 2 -21.70 -4.97 5.66
CA ASP A 2 -21.06 -4.43 4.47
C ASP A 2 -19.54 -4.39 4.68
N ALA A 3 -18.81 -5.10 3.81
CA ALA A 3 -17.35 -5.20 3.86
C ALA A 3 -16.69 -3.90 3.33
N MET A 4 -17.18 -2.76 3.81
CA MET A 4 -16.71 -1.43 3.45
C MET A 4 -15.90 -0.87 4.61
N ILE A 5 -14.67 -0.46 4.33
CA ILE A 5 -13.80 0.29 5.26
C ILE A 5 -13.78 1.73 4.76
N ASP A 6 -14.15 2.68 5.63
CA ASP A 6 -13.93 4.10 5.34
C ASP A 6 -12.43 4.45 5.42
N ALA A 7 -12.02 5.50 4.70
CA ALA A 7 -10.65 5.98 4.72
C ALA A 7 -10.17 6.35 6.14
N THR A 8 -11.05 6.91 6.98
CA THR A 8 -10.75 7.28 8.37
C THR A 8 -10.50 6.04 9.24
N GLU A 9 -11.30 4.98 9.05
CA GLU A 9 -11.10 3.71 9.74
C GLU A 9 -9.75 3.09 9.35
N LEU A 10 -9.43 3.10 8.05
CA LEU A 10 -8.15 2.61 7.54
C LEU A 10 -6.95 3.35 8.16
N TRP A 11 -7.02 4.68 8.25
CA TRP A 11 -5.95 5.49 8.85
C TRP A 11 -5.82 5.33 10.35
N SER A 12 -6.89 4.86 11.01
CA SER A 12 -6.92 4.62 12.44
C SER A 12 -6.24 3.30 12.83
N PHE A 13 -5.86 2.46 11.87
CA PHE A 13 -5.12 1.24 12.17
C PHE A 13 -3.72 1.57 12.70
N ASP A 14 -3.39 1.02 13.86
CA ASP A 14 -2.06 1.13 14.46
C ASP A 14 -0.95 0.68 13.48
N ALA A 15 -1.20 -0.39 12.74
CA ALA A 15 -0.30 -0.87 11.70
C ALA A 15 -0.11 0.13 10.54
N TYR A 16 -1.12 0.96 10.23
CA TYR A 16 -1.00 2.03 9.22
C TYR A 16 -0.07 3.14 9.71
N ALA A 17 -0.20 3.53 10.98
CA ALA A 17 0.69 4.49 11.62
C ALA A 17 2.13 3.96 11.75
N LYS A 18 2.31 2.70 12.17
CA LYS A 18 3.61 2.02 12.24
C LYS A 18 4.28 1.90 10.87
N ALA A 19 3.49 1.66 9.82
CA ALA A 19 3.96 1.62 8.45
C ALA A 19 4.27 3.01 7.87
N ARG A 20 4.14 4.10 8.65
CA ARG A 20 4.39 5.49 8.23
C ARG A 20 3.75 5.82 6.88
N LEU A 21 2.54 5.31 6.66
CA LEU A 21 1.81 5.54 5.43
C LEU A 21 1.16 6.93 5.47
N PRO A 22 1.13 7.63 4.34
CA PRO A 22 0.49 8.94 4.25
C PRO A 22 -1.02 8.78 4.36
N ARG A 23 -1.70 9.76 4.96
CA ARG A 23 -3.16 9.80 5.07
C ARG A 23 -3.77 10.33 3.77
N VAL A 24 -3.56 9.60 2.69
CA VAL A 24 -4.14 9.88 1.37
C VAL A 24 -5.17 8.81 1.04
N LEU A 25 -6.08 9.14 0.11
CA LEU A 25 -7.05 8.18 -0.36
C LEU A 25 -6.33 7.08 -1.15
N PRO A 26 -6.45 5.80 -0.76
CA PRO A 26 -5.88 4.72 -1.54
C PRO A 26 -6.57 4.58 -2.90
N GLU A 27 -5.80 4.27 -3.93
CA GLU A 27 -6.27 4.05 -5.29
C GLU A 27 -6.44 2.55 -5.58
N PHE A 28 -7.35 2.24 -6.52
CA PHE A 28 -7.54 0.93 -7.15
C PHE A 28 -7.66 -0.27 -6.17
N PRO A 29 -8.82 -0.50 -5.53
CA PRO A 29 -9.03 -1.72 -4.77
C PRO A 29 -8.98 -2.94 -5.70
N THR A 30 -7.92 -3.73 -5.59
CA THR A 30 -7.83 -5.04 -6.24
C THR A 30 -8.24 -6.09 -5.23
N VAL A 31 -9.35 -6.78 -5.49
CA VAL A 31 -9.81 -7.89 -4.66
C VAL A 31 -8.98 -9.12 -5.02
N GLY A 32 -8.33 -9.73 -4.03
CA GLY A 32 -7.65 -11.00 -4.23
C GLY A 32 -8.67 -12.08 -4.58
N MET A 33 -8.48 -12.80 -5.69
CA MET A 33 -9.41 -13.85 -6.13
C MET A 33 -9.54 -15.03 -5.14
N ASP A 34 -8.50 -15.25 -4.32
CA ASP A 34 -8.37 -16.41 -3.42
C ASP A 34 -9.10 -16.22 -2.07
N ILE A 35 -9.19 -14.98 -1.56
CA ILE A 35 -9.81 -14.69 -0.27
C ILE A 35 -10.69 -13.45 -0.42
N SER A 36 -12.01 -13.68 -0.44
CA SER A 36 -13.04 -12.66 -0.72
C SER A 36 -13.05 -11.45 0.22
N HIS A 37 -12.30 -11.49 1.32
CA HIS A 37 -12.23 -10.42 2.32
C HIS A 37 -10.86 -9.72 2.38
N HIS A 38 -9.94 -10.06 1.47
CA HIS A 38 -8.66 -9.39 1.36
C HIS A 38 -8.67 -8.42 0.18
N ILE A 39 -8.58 -7.13 0.49
CA ILE A 39 -8.47 -6.08 -0.51
C ILE A 39 -7.06 -5.52 -0.50
N ILE A 40 -6.47 -5.39 -1.68
CA ILE A 40 -5.20 -4.72 -1.89
C ILE A 40 -5.50 -3.31 -2.38
N PHE A 41 -4.90 -2.31 -1.73
CA PHE A 41 -4.99 -0.91 -2.15
C PHE A 41 -3.60 -0.37 -2.49
N VAL A 42 -3.55 0.60 -3.40
CA VAL A 42 -2.33 1.32 -3.75
C VAL A 42 -2.34 2.67 -3.06
N VAL A 43 -1.29 3.00 -2.32
CA VAL A 43 -1.12 4.27 -1.61
C VAL A 43 0.10 4.97 -2.19
N ARG A 44 -0.12 5.99 -3.03
CA ARG A 44 0.95 6.84 -3.56
C ARG A 44 1.38 7.86 -2.52
N HIS A 45 2.68 7.94 -2.27
CA HIS A 45 3.20 8.93 -1.33
C HIS A 45 3.33 10.28 -2.04
N PRO A 46 2.84 11.37 -1.41
CA PRO A 46 3.00 12.68 -2.00
C PRO A 46 4.50 13.01 -2.05
N ARG A 47 5.01 13.31 -3.25
CA ARG A 47 6.38 13.77 -3.44
C ARG A 47 6.62 15.02 -2.59
N ARG A 48 7.60 14.97 -1.70
CA ARG A 48 7.95 16.14 -0.86
C ARG A 48 8.85 17.13 -1.60
N HIS A 49 9.56 16.67 -2.62
CA HIS A 49 10.47 17.45 -3.47
C HIS A 49 10.43 16.91 -4.90
N LYS A 50 10.81 17.75 -5.87
CA LYS A 50 10.83 17.39 -7.30
C LYS A 50 11.82 16.24 -7.61
N ASP A 51 12.88 16.13 -6.79
CA ASP A 51 13.90 15.07 -6.82
C ASP A 51 13.51 13.80 -6.05
N ASP A 52 12.40 13.83 -5.30
CA ASP A 52 11.97 12.68 -4.52
C ASP A 52 11.41 11.61 -5.48
N SER A 53 11.90 10.37 -5.32
CA SER A 53 11.38 9.23 -6.09
C SER A 53 9.92 8.98 -5.73
N ASP A 54 9.09 8.59 -6.70
CA ASP A 54 7.73 8.18 -6.40
C ASP A 54 7.78 6.93 -5.51
N ILE A 55 7.26 7.05 -4.29
CA ILE A 55 7.12 5.92 -3.38
C ILE A 55 5.68 5.48 -3.46
N THR A 56 5.47 4.26 -3.94
CA THR A 56 4.15 3.65 -4.03
C THR A 56 4.08 2.49 -3.05
N SER A 57 3.17 2.55 -2.08
CA SER A 57 2.91 1.48 -1.13
C SER A 57 1.72 0.63 -1.58
N LEU A 58 1.86 -0.69 -1.66
CA LEU A 58 0.72 -1.59 -1.75
C LEU A 58 0.37 -2.09 -0.35
N ILE A 59 -0.86 -1.87 0.07
CA ILE A 59 -1.36 -2.34 1.36
C ILE A 59 -2.38 -3.44 1.16
N LYS A 60 -2.28 -4.50 1.96
CA LYS A 60 -3.28 -5.57 2.01
C LYS A 60 -4.08 -5.42 3.29
N VAL A 61 -5.40 -5.36 3.16
CA VAL A 61 -6.33 -5.13 4.26
C VAL A 61 -7.33 -6.26 4.32
N ASP A 62 -7.57 -6.76 5.53
CA ASP A 62 -8.70 -7.65 5.82
C ASP A 62 -9.93 -6.79 6.14
N THR A 63 -10.95 -6.84 5.29
CA THR A 63 -12.16 -6.03 5.45
C THR A 63 -13.13 -6.57 6.50
N ARG A 64 -13.00 -7.85 6.87
CA ARG A 64 -13.86 -8.49 7.87
C ARG A 64 -13.40 -8.17 9.29
N ARG A 65 -12.09 -8.24 9.52
CA ARG A 65 -11.41 -7.94 10.77
C ARG A 65 -11.04 -6.46 10.90
N LYS A 66 -11.09 -5.72 9.79
CA LYS A 66 -10.65 -4.33 9.70
C LYS A 66 -9.20 -4.20 10.20
N THR A 67 -8.31 -4.99 9.59
CA THR A 67 -6.89 -5.00 9.98
C THR A 67 -5.97 -4.92 8.76
N LEU A 68 -4.86 -4.20 8.90
CA LEU A 68 -3.79 -4.19 7.92
C LEU A 68 -2.97 -5.49 8.04
N LEU A 69 -2.90 -6.26 6.96
CA LEU A 69 -2.20 -7.55 6.92
C LEU A 69 -0.75 -7.39 6.50
N SER A 70 -0.49 -6.57 5.48
CA SER A 70 0.85 -6.40 4.92
C SER A 70 0.99 -5.07 4.19
N VAL A 71 2.22 -4.56 4.13
CA VAL A 71 2.59 -3.34 3.42
C VAL A 71 3.83 -3.63 2.58
N PHE A 72 3.72 -3.44 1.27
CA PHE A 72 4.81 -3.54 0.31
C PHE A 72 5.13 -2.14 -0.20
N ARG A 73 6.41 -1.79 -0.34
CA ARG A 73 6.83 -0.48 -0.86
C ARG A 73 7.61 -0.66 -2.15
N TYR A 74 7.17 0.04 -3.18
CA TYR A 74 7.82 0.15 -4.46
C TYR A 74 8.42 1.54 -4.55
N TYR A 75 9.72 1.58 -4.82
CA TYR A 75 10.41 2.80 -5.19
C TYR A 75 10.43 2.81 -6.71
N GLU A 76 9.64 3.69 -7.31
CA GLU A 76 9.81 3.99 -8.72
C GLU A 76 11.12 4.76 -8.84
N LYS A 77 12.21 4.03 -9.10
CA LYS A 77 13.43 4.66 -9.58
C LYS A 77 13.05 5.35 -10.89
N GLN A 78 13.35 6.64 -11.01
CA GLN A 78 13.32 7.31 -12.30
C GLN A 78 14.36 6.60 -13.19
N HIS A 79 13.91 5.59 -13.93
CA HIS A 79 14.71 4.90 -14.93
C HIS A 79 14.87 5.85 -16.11
N GLN A 80 15.95 6.64 -16.10
CA GLN A 80 16.69 6.81 -17.35
C GLN A 80 17.35 5.46 -17.64
N ASP A 81 17.03 4.92 -18.81
CA ASP A 81 17.48 3.64 -19.37
C ASP A 81 16.74 2.36 -18.94
N GLY A 82 16.22 1.69 -19.97
CA GLY A 82 15.23 0.62 -19.87
C GLY A 82 15.81 -0.75 -19.51
N HIS A 83 15.17 -1.41 -18.56
CA HIS A 83 14.79 -2.83 -18.53
C HIS A 83 14.29 -3.17 -17.11
N PRO A 84 13.17 -3.89 -16.95
CA PRO A 84 12.58 -4.14 -15.64
C PRO A 84 13.26 -5.32 -14.96
N ALA A 85 13.97 -5.06 -13.86
CA ALA A 85 14.32 -6.09 -12.89
C ALA A 85 13.70 -5.69 -11.55
N ALA A 86 12.48 -6.16 -11.31
CA ALA A 86 11.84 -6.10 -10.00
C ALA A 86 12.72 -6.85 -8.99
N LYS A 87 13.51 -6.11 -8.20
CA LYS A 87 14.25 -6.70 -7.09
C LYS A 87 13.34 -6.76 -5.87
N LEU A 88 12.73 -7.92 -5.70
CA LEU A 88 12.03 -8.33 -4.48
C LEU A 88 13.10 -8.46 -3.38
N THR A 89 13.30 -7.39 -2.60
CA THR A 89 14.14 -7.46 -1.40
C THR A 89 13.23 -7.81 -0.23
N THR A 90 13.14 -9.12 0.03
CA THR A 90 12.64 -9.67 1.29
C THR A 90 13.70 -9.41 2.34
N ARG A 91 13.44 -8.49 3.28
CA ARG A 91 14.17 -8.45 4.54
C ARG A 91 13.40 -9.31 5.53
N GLU A 92 13.93 -10.51 5.78
CA GLU A 92 13.63 -11.27 6.98
C GLU A 92 14.32 -10.62 8.19
N ASN A 93 13.70 -10.87 9.34
CA ASN A 93 13.76 -10.14 10.62
C ASN A 93 15.16 -9.82 11.18
#